data_AF-A0A1E4JTB9-F1
#
_entry.id   AF-A0A1E4JTB9-F1
#
_cell.length_a   1.000
_cell.length_b   1.000
_cell.length_c   1.000
_cell.angle_alpha   90.00
_cell.angle_beta   90.00
_cell.angle_gamma   90.00
#
_symmetry.space_group_name_H-M   'P 1'
#
loop_
_entity.id
_entity.type
_entity.pdbx_description
1 polymer ?
#
loop_
_entity_poly.entity_id
_entity_poly.type
_entity_poly.pdbx_seq_one_letter_code
_entity_poly.pdbx_strand_id
1 'polypeptide(L)' 'MTKLITDEQRVQLLANGRQSLDNNDFDPPPVVKLFTPDAGATWLLTEIDPDDHDHAFGLCDLGQGFPELGYVSLAELQSV' A
#
# COMPACT_ATOMS: atom_id res chain seq x y z
N MET A 1 -11.52 -16.71 -2.55
CA MET A 1 -10.84 -15.44 -2.84
C MET A 1 -9.46 -15.50 -2.23
N THR A 2 -8.42 -15.20 -3.00
CA THR A 2 -7.05 -15.06 -2.51
C THR A 2 -6.93 -13.70 -1.82
N LYS A 3 -6.35 -13.65 -0.62
CA LYS A 3 -6.09 -12.37 0.07
C LYS A 3 -4.98 -11.61 -0.67
N LEU A 4 -5.16 -10.30 -0.87
CA LEU A 4 -4.18 -9.42 -1.51
C LEU A 4 -2.89 -9.27 -0.69
N ILE A 5 -3.02 -9.27 0.64
CA ILE A 5 -1.93 -9.17 1.60
C ILE A 5 -2.08 -10.23 2.69
N THR A 6 -0.96 -10.70 3.24
CA THR A 6 -0.97 -11.65 4.37
C THR A 6 -1.37 -10.94 5.67
N ASP A 7 -1.76 -11.72 6.68
CA ASP A 7 -2.10 -11.16 7.99
C ASP A 7 -0.86 -10.53 8.65
N GLU A 8 0.33 -11.08 8.46
CA GLU A 8 1.60 -10.51 8.93
C GLU A 8 1.92 -9.17 8.25
N GLN A 9 1.75 -9.08 6.92
CA GLN A 9 1.92 -7.83 6.18
C GLN A 9 0.93 -6.78 6.66
N ARG A 10 -0.34 -7.15 6.88
CA ARG A 10 -1.36 -6.24 7.41
C ARG A 10 -0.99 -5.71 8.79
N VAL A 11 -0.49 -6.55 9.69
CA VAL A 11 -0.03 -6.12 11.02
C VAL A 11 1.10 -5.10 10.90
N GLN A 12 2.10 -5.34 10.05
CA GLN A 12 3.21 -4.40 9.85
C GLN A 12 2.75 -3.09 9.21
N LEU A 13 1.91 -3.14 8.18
CA LEU A 13 1.36 -1.95 7.51
C LEU A 13 0.57 -1.07 8.48
N LEU A 14 -0.25 -1.65 9.36
CA LEU A 14 -0.98 -0.92 10.39
C LEU A 14 -0.06 -0.38 11.50
N ALA A 15 1.03 -1.08 11.81
CA ALA A 15 2.04 -0.58 12.75
C ALA A 15 2.77 0.63 12.18
N ASN A 16 3.09 0.60 10.88
CA ASN A 16 3.68 1.73 10.16
C ASN A 16 2.72 2.93 10.14
N GLY A 17 1.45 2.72 9.76
CA GLY A 17 0.47 3.81 9.71
C GLY A 17 0.27 4.52 11.06
N ARG A 18 0.30 3.77 12.17
CA ARG A 18 0.28 4.37 13.53
C ARG A 18 1.51 5.22 13.80
N GLN A 19 2.71 4.80 13.38
CA GLN A 19 3.93 5.59 13.58
C GLN A 19 3.94 6.86 12.74
N SER A 20 3.41 6.82 11.52
CA SER A 20 3.33 7.97 10.62
C SER A 20 2.42 9.08 11.14
N LEU A 21 1.39 8.75 11.93
CA LEU A 21 0.54 9.75 12.61
C LEU A 21 1.31 10.56 13.67
N ASP A 22 2.27 9.92 14.35
CA ASP A 22 3.04 10.53 15.43
C ASP A 22 4.37 11.16 14.93
N ASN A 23 4.85 10.77 13.75
CA ASN A 23 6.13 11.20 13.19
C ASN A 23 6.06 11.42 11.67
N ASN A 24 5.99 12.68 11.27
CA ASN A 24 5.96 13.08 9.85
C ASN A 24 7.23 12.72 9.06
N ASP A 25 8.36 12.46 9.72
CA ASP A 25 9.62 12.08 9.07
C ASP A 25 9.81 10.54 9.03
N PHE A 26 8.79 9.77 9.40
CA PHE A 26 8.84 8.32 9.33
C PHE A 26 8.77 7.83 7.88
N ASP A 27 9.83 7.17 7.41
CA ASP A 27 9.98 6.68 6.04
C ASP A 27 10.29 5.17 6.04
N PRO A 28 9.29 4.31 6.27
CA PRO A 28 9.51 2.86 6.32
C PRO A 28 9.74 2.27 4.93
N PRO A 29 10.50 1.17 4.82
CA PRO A 29 10.61 0.46 3.55
C PRO A 29 9.26 -0.18 3.16
N PRO A 30 9.00 -0.41 1.86
CA PRO A 30 7.79 -1.11 1.42
C PRO A 30 7.64 -2.49 2.05
N VAL A 31 6.45 -2.78 2.56
CA VAL A 31 6.09 -4.07 3.19
C VAL A 31 5.60 -5.08 2.16
N VAL A 32 4.92 -4.60 1.12
CA VAL A 32 4.37 -5.45 0.06
C VAL A 32 4.49 -4.78 -1.30
N LYS A 33 4.81 -5.58 -2.32
CA LYS A 33 4.72 -5.22 -3.72
C LYS A 33 3.51 -5.90 -4.36
N LEU A 34 2.57 -5.11 -4.88
CA LEU A 34 1.44 -5.58 -5.67
C LEU A 34 1.68 -5.22 -7.13
N PHE A 35 1.16 -6.02 -8.06
CA PHE A 35 1.31 -5.78 -9.48
C PHE A 35 0.14 -6.33 -10.28
N THR A 36 -0.27 -5.58 -11.30
CA THR A 36 -1.33 -5.96 -12.26
C THR A 36 -0.65 -6.20 -13.61
N PRO A 37 -0.38 -7.46 -14.01
CA PRO A 37 0.54 -7.77 -15.10
C PRO A 37 0.11 -7.25 -16.48
N ASP A 38 -1.20 -7.27 -16.75
CA ASP A 38 -1.82 -6.84 -17.99
C ASP A 38 -1.83 -5.31 -18.16
N ALA A 39 -1.87 -4.56 -17.06
CA ALA A 39 -1.72 -3.11 -17.04
C ALA A 39 -0.26 -2.64 -16.88
N GLY A 40 0.65 -3.54 -16.48
CA GLY A 40 2.01 -3.17 -16.10
C GLY A 40 2.08 -2.30 -14.83
N ALA A 41 1.00 -2.25 -14.05
CA ALA A 41 0.90 -1.41 -12.86
C ALA A 41 1.58 -2.07 -11.66
N THR A 42 2.18 -1.25 -10.78
CA THR A 42 2.90 -1.68 -9.58
C THR A 42 2.59 -0.75 -8.41
N TRP A 43 2.36 -1.35 -7.24
CA TRP A 43 2.25 -0.64 -5.96
C TRP A 43 3.30 -1.17 -4.98
N LEU A 44 3.98 -0.27 -4.29
CA LEU A 44 4.89 -0.55 -3.18
C LEU A 44 4.29 0.08 -1.93
N LEU A 45 3.57 -0.70 -1.13
CA LEU A 45 2.82 -0.20 0.02
C LEU A 45 3.67 -0.20 1.28
N THR A 46 3.66 0.91 1.99
CA THR A 46 4.43 1.17 3.22
C THR A 46 3.55 1.10 4.46
N GLU A 47 2.30 1.52 4.36
CA GLU A 47 1.39 1.61 5.51
C GLU A 47 -0.08 1.49 5.11
N ILE A 48 -0.91 1.20 6.11
CA ILE A 48 -2.37 1.27 6.04
C ILE A 48 -2.80 2.29 7.10
N ASP A 49 -3.73 3.16 6.73
CA ASP A 49 -4.38 4.10 7.64
C ASP A 49 -5.04 3.30 8.79
N PRO A 50 -4.65 3.54 10.06
CA PRO A 50 -5.18 2.80 11.19
C PRO A 50 -6.65 3.12 11.52
N ASP A 51 -7.18 4.25 11.03
CA ASP A 51 -8.57 4.66 11.19
C ASP A 51 -9.42 4.26 9.96
N ASP A 52 -8.81 4.07 8.80
CA ASP A 52 -9.44 3.51 7.60
C ASP A 52 -8.59 2.39 6.93
N HIS A 53 -8.87 1.15 7.33
CA HIS A 53 -8.09 -0.01 6.90
C HIS A 53 -8.20 -0.37 5.40
N ASP A 54 -9.05 0.32 4.63
CA ASP A 54 -9.09 0.21 3.18
C ASP A 54 -8.06 1.11 2.49
N HIS A 55 -7.69 2.22 3.11
CA HIS A 55 -6.69 3.15 2.59
C HIS A 55 -5.28 2.72 2.95
N ALA A 56 -4.49 2.38 1.92
CA ALA A 56 -3.06 2.15 2.04
C ALA A 56 -2.28 3.29 1.38
N PHE A 57 -1.09 3.61 1.90
CA PHE A 57 -0.19 4.58 1.30
C PHE A 57 1.08 3.89 0.76
N GLY A 58 1.65 4.47 -0.28
CA GLY A 58 2.90 4.00 -0.87
C GLY A 58 3.19 4.60 -2.24
N LEU A 59 4.13 3.98 -2.95
CA LEU A 59 4.51 4.37 -4.30
C LEU A 59 3.69 3.58 -5.34
N CYS A 60 3.14 4.26 -6.33
CA CYS A 60 2.28 3.71 -7.36
C CYS A 60 2.79 4.09 -8.76
N ASP A 61 2.99 3.11 -9.63
CA ASP A 61 3.16 3.33 -11.07
C ASP A 61 2.05 2.57 -11.81
N LEU A 62 1.23 3.28 -12.60
CA LEU A 62 0.15 2.70 -13.38
C LEU A 62 0.61 2.18 -14.76
N GLY A 63 1.89 1.82 -14.89
CA GLY A 63 2.50 1.32 -16.12
C GLY A 63 2.99 2.44 -17.06
N GLN A 64 3.11 3.67 -16.56
CA GLN A 64 3.49 4.84 -17.35
C GLN A 64 4.97 5.21 -17.18
N GLY A 65 5.65 4.63 -16.18
CA GLY A 65 7.05 4.94 -15.87
C GLY A 65 7.23 6.24 -15.08
N PHE A 66 6.14 6.77 -14.51
CA PHE A 66 6.11 7.98 -13.68
C PHE A 66 5.47 7.64 -12.34
N PRO A 67 6.21 7.01 -11.42
CA PRO A 67 5.65 6.60 -10.14
C PRO A 67 5.32 7.81 -9.24
N GLU A 68 4.20 7.74 -8.53
CA GLU A 68 3.70 8.77 -7.62
C GLU A 68 3.47 8.20 -6.21
N LEU A 69 3.70 9.04 -5.19
CA LEU A 69 3.34 8.73 -3.81
C LEU A 69 1.88 9.11 -3.57
N GLY A 70 1.12 8.24 -2.91
CA GLY A 70 -0.27 8.53 -2.60
C GLY A 70 -1.00 7.40 -1.90
N TYR A 71 -2.28 7.64 -1.66
CA TYR A 71 -3.20 6.66 -1.10
C TYR A 71 -3.87 5.83 -2.19
N VAL A 72 -4.18 4.58 -1.88
CA VAL A 72 -4.90 3.64 -2.73
C VAL A 72 -5.89 2.81 -1.90
N SER A 73 -7.04 2.46 -2.49
CA SER A 73 -8.00 1.53 -1.89
C SER A 73 -7.57 0.08 -2.13
N LEU A 74 -7.46 -0.70 -1.06
CA LEU A 74 -7.20 -2.14 -1.14
C LEU A 74 -8.37 -2.90 -1.75
N ALA A 75 -9.61 -2.47 -1.48
CA ALA A 75 -10.81 -3.05 -2.08
C ALA A 75 -10.85 -2.85 -3.59
N GLU A 76 -10.49 -1.65 -4.08
CA GLU A 76 -10.37 -1.40 -5.53
C GLU A 76 -9.29 -2.28 -6.16
N LEU A 77 -8.10 -2.37 -5.54
CA LEU A 77 -7.02 -3.25 -6.02
C LEU A 77 -7.37 -4.75 -5.98
N GLN A 78 -8.32 -5.16 -5.14
CA GLN A 78 -8.79 -6.55 -5.12
C GLN A 78 -9.86 -6.82 -6.19
N SER A 79 -10.45 -5.77 -6.78
CA SER A 79 -11.53 -5.87 -7.75
C SER A 79 -11.07 -5.93 -9.21
N VAL A 80 -9.79 -5.63 -9.47
CA VAL A 80 -9.16 -5.65 -10.80
C VAL A 80 -8.80 -7.06 -11.28
#